data_AF-A0A8D8ESP5-F1
#
_entry.id   AF-A0A8D8ESP5-F1
#
_cell.length_a   1.000
_cell.length_b   1.000
_cell.length_c   1.000
_cell.angle_alpha   90.00
_cell.angle_beta   90.00
_cell.angle_gamma   90.00
#
_symmetry.space_group_name_H-M   'P 1'
#
loop_
_entity.id
_entity.type
_entity.pdbx_description
1 polymer ?
#
loop_
_entity_poly.entity_id
_entity_poly.type
_entity_poly.pdbx_seq_one_letter_code
_entity_poly.pdbx_strand_id
1 'polypeptide(L)'
;MAADLLLGQLNGRTTDEAVKDVIRQAFHSVEKGYFDSIDADVATKTALQLQLSVDGLSQYQISQEFGALLEKLGKINVELSVGSSAVLALIYQSKLYIGNIGNCRALLCKTDEFETLTVTQLSVDHNLYNEEEVLRLLRLGLEAQNFENCPLYSTRCIGNYLGKTGYKDCDFLSDASSEPVIFQPEIVGSVPITSACKFLVLMSSGLCRALHDLYPGDTSKGNRNLIQMIAEEFQNQSTLAGVAQSVVHRVVQLHHDAFMQQVDEGNSVPTFSNRDDITLLIRNFNYPLPNAFNNRKNSSRSYTSSTSTTSGSDATPTNYSVEMDFSGTMASGVGTNVSVTSSERSEVDSFPEQERKSYKSYVDFSDYHRRVAEARKLGKLPRGIDFD
;
A
#
# COMPACT_ATOMS: atom_id res chain seq x y z
N MET A 1 -1.28 -18.55 -0.03
CA MET A 1 -1.60 -18.02 1.31
C MET A 1 -3.08 -18.18 1.69
N ALA A 2 -4.02 -17.46 1.06
CA ALA A 2 -5.43 -17.50 1.48
C ALA A 2 -6.06 -18.90 1.31
N ALA A 3 -5.74 -19.59 0.22
CA ALA A 3 -6.13 -20.98 0.00
C ALA A 3 -5.61 -21.89 1.14
N ASP A 4 -4.33 -21.76 1.51
CA ASP A 4 -3.74 -22.56 2.58
C ASP A 4 -4.45 -22.32 3.92
N LEU A 5 -4.57 -21.07 4.34
CA LEU A 5 -5.17 -20.71 5.63
C LEU A 5 -6.67 -21.07 5.73
N LEU A 6 -7.43 -20.95 4.65
CA LEU A 6 -8.90 -21.04 4.68
C LEU A 6 -9.46 -22.39 4.21
N LEU A 7 -8.71 -23.23 3.49
CA LEU A 7 -9.16 -24.56 3.05
C LEU A 7 -9.03 -25.61 4.17
N GLY A 8 -9.61 -25.31 5.34
CA GLY A 8 -9.80 -26.25 6.44
C GLY A 8 -8.56 -26.61 7.27
N GLN A 9 -7.37 -26.07 6.95
CA GLN A 9 -6.12 -26.40 7.66
C GLN A 9 -6.12 -26.00 9.16
N LEU A 10 -6.98 -25.04 9.53
CA LEU A 10 -7.22 -24.59 10.90
C LEU A 10 -8.22 -25.47 11.67
N ASN A 11 -9.05 -26.27 10.98
CA ASN A 11 -10.09 -27.07 11.63
C ASN A 11 -9.46 -28.19 12.48
N GLY A 12 -9.77 -28.20 13.77
CA GLY A 12 -9.25 -29.20 14.72
C GLY A 12 -7.92 -28.86 15.39
N ARG A 13 -7.26 -27.76 15.01
CA ARG A 13 -6.09 -27.24 15.75
C ARG A 13 -6.56 -26.32 16.88
N THR A 14 -6.16 -26.60 18.11
CA THR A 14 -6.55 -25.84 19.32
C THR A 14 -5.38 -25.27 20.11
N THR A 15 -4.15 -25.71 19.85
CA THR A 15 -2.94 -25.16 20.47
C THR A 15 -2.41 -23.96 19.68
N ASP A 16 -1.90 -22.96 20.40
CA ASP A 16 -1.43 -21.71 19.79
C ASP A 16 -0.21 -21.93 18.89
N GLU A 17 0.63 -22.91 19.26
CA GLU A 17 1.80 -23.36 18.51
C GLU A 17 1.38 -23.98 17.18
N ALA A 18 0.37 -24.86 17.17
CA ALA A 18 -0.11 -25.49 15.94
C ALA A 18 -0.75 -24.49 14.97
N VAL A 19 -1.34 -23.39 15.47
CA VAL A 19 -1.84 -22.27 14.65
C VAL A 19 -0.68 -21.44 14.10
N LYS A 20 0.34 -21.11 14.92
CA LYS A 20 1.58 -20.46 14.45
C LYS A 20 2.25 -21.29 13.36
N ASP A 21 2.27 -22.62 13.49
CA ASP A 21 2.87 -23.51 12.49
C ASP A 21 2.10 -23.57 11.16
N VAL A 22 0.75 -23.49 11.18
CA VAL A 22 -0.03 -23.28 9.93
C VAL A 22 0.41 -21.99 9.25
N ILE A 23 0.55 -20.90 10.00
CA ILE A 23 0.95 -19.59 9.45
C ILE A 23 2.37 -19.69 8.85
N ARG A 24 3.33 -20.32 9.54
CA ARG A 24 4.69 -20.58 9.00
C ARG A 24 4.64 -21.39 7.71
N GLN A 25 3.85 -22.47 7.69
CA GLN A 25 3.72 -23.34 6.53
C GLN A 25 3.08 -22.62 5.34
N ALA A 26 2.07 -21.78 5.57
CA ALA A 26 1.42 -20.97 4.54
C ALA A 26 2.38 -19.92 3.93
N PHE A 27 3.22 -19.28 4.76
CA PHE A 27 4.30 -18.42 4.25
C PHE A 27 5.32 -19.22 3.43
N HIS A 28 5.82 -20.35 3.96
CA HIS A 28 6.84 -21.16 3.29
C HIS A 28 6.35 -21.76 1.97
N SER A 29 5.07 -22.13 1.88
CA SER A 29 4.45 -22.60 0.63
C SER A 29 4.40 -21.52 -0.44
N VAL A 30 4.17 -20.25 -0.06
CA VAL A 30 4.17 -19.11 -0.99
C VAL A 30 5.57 -18.80 -1.48
N GLU A 31 6.55 -18.77 -0.56
CA GLU A 31 7.96 -18.56 -0.88
C GLU A 31 8.49 -19.64 -1.83
N LYS A 32 8.19 -20.91 -1.54
CA LYS A 32 8.55 -22.02 -2.42
C LYS A 32 7.89 -21.86 -3.80
N GLY A 33 6.60 -21.55 -3.85
CA GLY A 33 5.89 -21.32 -5.11
C GLY A 33 6.46 -20.16 -5.93
N TYR A 34 7.02 -19.15 -5.28
CA TYR A 34 7.78 -18.09 -5.95
C TYR A 34 9.08 -18.63 -6.56
N PHE A 35 9.93 -19.32 -5.78
CA PHE A 35 11.19 -19.89 -6.30
C PHE A 35 10.95 -20.90 -7.43
N ASP A 36 9.96 -21.78 -7.29
CA ASP A 36 9.57 -22.74 -8.33
C ASP A 36 9.10 -22.04 -9.63
N SER A 37 8.64 -20.77 -9.55
CA SER A 37 8.21 -19.98 -10.73
C SER A 37 9.34 -19.25 -11.45
N ILE A 38 10.38 -18.81 -10.73
CA ILE A 38 11.51 -18.03 -11.30
C ILE A 38 12.71 -18.88 -11.71
N ASP A 39 12.71 -20.18 -11.42
CA ASP A 39 13.85 -21.10 -11.69
C ASP A 39 14.29 -21.06 -13.17
N ALA A 40 13.34 -20.98 -14.10
CA ALA A 40 13.61 -20.83 -15.53
C ALA A 40 14.29 -19.50 -15.90
N ASP A 41 13.94 -18.42 -15.22
CA ASP A 41 14.50 -17.08 -15.45
C ASP A 41 15.89 -16.95 -14.84
N VAL A 42 16.12 -17.57 -13.67
CA VAL A 42 17.45 -17.73 -13.06
C VAL A 42 18.37 -18.55 -13.98
N ALA A 43 17.91 -19.70 -14.48
CA ALA A 43 18.67 -20.52 -15.42
C ALA A 43 19.00 -19.76 -16.71
N THR A 44 18.04 -18.98 -17.23
CA THR A 44 18.24 -18.10 -18.40
C THR A 44 19.27 -17.02 -18.10
N LYS A 45 19.17 -16.34 -16.95
CA LYS A 45 20.14 -15.34 -16.49
C LYS A 45 21.55 -15.91 -16.42
N THR A 46 21.75 -17.07 -15.79
CA THR A 46 23.07 -17.71 -15.69
C THR A 46 23.62 -18.09 -17.07
N ALA A 47 22.79 -18.58 -17.99
CA ALA A 47 23.21 -18.87 -19.36
C ALA A 47 23.67 -17.60 -20.12
N LEU A 48 22.94 -16.48 -19.96
CA LEU A 48 23.31 -15.19 -20.55
C LEU A 48 24.59 -14.61 -19.91
N GLN A 49 24.73 -14.68 -18.58
CA GLN A 49 25.94 -14.29 -17.85
C GLN A 49 27.16 -15.11 -18.28
N LEU A 50 27.02 -16.42 -18.50
CA LEU A 50 28.10 -17.27 -19.01
C LEU A 50 28.52 -16.86 -20.43
N GLN A 51 27.56 -16.55 -21.32
CA GLN A 51 27.87 -16.03 -22.67
C GLN A 51 28.65 -14.71 -22.60
N LEU A 52 28.28 -13.80 -21.68
CA LEU A 52 29.01 -12.55 -21.43
C LEU A 52 30.38 -12.76 -20.78
N SER A 53 30.58 -13.84 -20.04
CA SER A 53 31.82 -14.12 -19.29
C SER A 53 32.92 -14.81 -20.12
N VAL A 54 32.54 -15.45 -21.23
CA VAL A 54 33.47 -16.20 -22.09
C VAL A 54 34.37 -15.29 -22.93
N ASP A 55 33.88 -14.10 -23.28
CA ASP A 55 34.62 -13.13 -24.08
C ASP A 55 35.23 -12.04 -23.19
N GLY A 56 36.57 -11.99 -23.12
CA GLY A 56 37.34 -10.96 -22.40
C GLY A 56 37.33 -9.59 -23.10
N LEU A 57 36.15 -9.14 -23.54
CA LEU A 57 35.93 -7.93 -24.33
C LEU A 57 35.86 -6.68 -23.44
N SER A 58 36.20 -5.53 -24.05
CA SER A 58 35.98 -4.23 -23.42
C SER A 58 34.48 -3.96 -23.25
N GLN A 59 34.10 -3.33 -22.13
CA GLN A 59 32.71 -2.96 -21.81
C GLN A 59 32.02 -2.12 -22.90
N TYR A 60 32.80 -1.43 -23.75
CA TYR A 60 32.32 -0.68 -24.92
C TYR A 60 32.01 -1.55 -26.15
N GLN A 61 32.68 -2.70 -26.31
CA GLN A 61 32.41 -3.66 -27.39
C GLN A 61 31.17 -4.51 -27.05
N ILE A 62 31.03 -4.88 -25.77
CA ILE A 62 29.87 -5.61 -25.26
C ILE A 62 28.57 -4.81 -25.48
N SER A 63 28.58 -3.48 -25.30
CA SER A 63 27.37 -2.67 -25.48
C SER A 63 26.90 -2.53 -26.93
N GLN A 64 27.80 -2.65 -27.93
CA GLN A 64 27.42 -2.58 -29.35
C GLN A 64 26.96 -3.92 -29.92
N GLU A 65 27.63 -5.04 -29.63
CA GLU A 65 27.25 -6.35 -30.18
C GLU A 65 26.20 -7.09 -29.32
N PHE A 66 26.19 -6.87 -28.00
CA PHE A 66 25.30 -7.54 -27.07
C PHE A 66 24.23 -6.63 -26.43
N GLY A 67 23.93 -5.47 -27.03
CA GLY A 67 22.90 -4.55 -26.52
C GLY A 67 21.54 -5.22 -26.27
N ALA A 68 21.07 -6.08 -27.19
CA ALA A 68 19.84 -6.86 -27.02
C ALA A 68 19.95 -7.94 -25.92
N LEU A 69 21.15 -8.47 -25.66
CA LEU A 69 21.42 -9.42 -24.59
C LEU A 69 21.37 -8.72 -23.22
N LEU A 70 21.97 -7.53 -23.13
CA LEU A 70 21.94 -6.68 -21.94
C LEU A 70 20.53 -6.18 -21.62
N GLU A 71 19.74 -5.79 -22.63
CA GLU A 71 18.33 -5.41 -22.44
C GLU A 71 17.51 -6.60 -21.90
N LYS A 72 17.72 -7.81 -22.45
CA LYS A 72 17.08 -9.04 -21.95
C LYS A 72 17.52 -9.39 -20.52
N LEU A 73 18.81 -9.27 -20.22
CA LEU A 73 19.35 -9.49 -18.88
C LEU A 73 18.81 -8.45 -17.87
N GLY A 74 18.66 -7.20 -18.30
CA GLY A 74 18.05 -6.13 -17.51
C GLY A 74 16.60 -6.43 -17.16
N LYS A 75 15.78 -6.87 -18.14
CA LYS A 75 14.39 -7.30 -17.91
C LYS A 75 14.31 -8.45 -16.89
N ILE A 76 15.11 -9.50 -17.09
CA ILE A 76 15.16 -10.63 -16.15
C ILE A 76 15.63 -10.19 -14.76
N ASN A 77 16.61 -9.28 -14.65
CA ASN A 77 17.02 -8.74 -13.35
C ASN A 77 15.89 -7.94 -12.67
N VAL A 78 15.11 -7.16 -13.42
CA VAL A 78 13.93 -6.47 -12.87
C VAL A 78 12.91 -7.49 -12.36
N GLU A 79 12.60 -8.53 -13.14
CA GLU A 79 11.66 -9.59 -12.76
C GLU A 79 12.14 -10.37 -11.50
N LEU A 80 13.43 -10.70 -11.43
CA LEU A 80 14.06 -11.35 -10.27
C LEU A 80 14.21 -10.43 -9.04
N SER A 81 14.15 -9.11 -9.22
CA SER A 81 14.17 -8.14 -8.11
C SER A 81 12.81 -8.01 -7.40
N VAL A 82 11.73 -8.50 -8.02
CA VAL A 82 10.36 -8.39 -7.46
C VAL A 82 10.26 -9.14 -6.13
N GLY A 83 9.84 -8.40 -5.11
CA GLY A 83 9.58 -8.95 -3.77
C GLY A 83 8.38 -8.27 -3.12
N SER A 84 7.88 -8.87 -2.04
CA SER A 84 6.70 -8.39 -1.34
C SER A 84 6.88 -8.39 0.18
N SER A 85 6.51 -7.28 0.81
CA SER A 85 6.25 -7.22 2.25
C SER A 85 4.82 -7.65 2.52
N ALA A 86 4.59 -8.45 3.56
CA ALA A 86 3.27 -8.97 3.88
C ALA A 86 3.01 -8.95 5.39
N VAL A 87 1.87 -8.36 5.78
CA VAL A 87 1.31 -8.50 7.12
C VAL A 87 -0.02 -9.23 7.03
N LEU A 88 -0.22 -10.23 7.89
CA LEU A 88 -1.48 -10.96 8.02
C LEU A 88 -1.96 -10.93 9.46
N ALA A 89 -3.28 -10.90 9.61
CA ALA A 89 -3.97 -11.01 10.89
C ALA A 89 -4.98 -12.15 10.81
N LEU A 90 -4.74 -13.22 11.57
CA LEU A 90 -5.66 -14.33 11.73
C LEU A 90 -6.42 -14.17 13.05
N ILE A 91 -7.74 -14.07 12.96
CA ILE A 91 -8.64 -14.12 14.13
C ILE A 91 -9.22 -15.53 14.20
N TYR A 92 -8.88 -16.28 15.24
CA TYR A 92 -9.33 -17.65 15.46
C TYR A 92 -9.70 -17.86 16.92
N GLN A 93 -10.91 -18.34 17.20
CA GLN A 93 -11.42 -18.59 18.56
C GLN A 93 -11.23 -17.40 19.53
N SER A 94 -11.54 -16.17 19.08
CA SER A 94 -11.34 -14.91 19.83
C SER A 94 -9.89 -14.60 20.24
N LYS A 95 -8.91 -15.31 19.67
CA LYS A 95 -7.49 -14.98 19.72
C LYS A 95 -7.06 -14.36 18.38
N LEU A 96 -6.15 -13.40 18.47
CA LEU A 96 -5.49 -12.76 17.34
C LEU A 96 -4.06 -13.27 17.21
N TYR A 97 -3.68 -13.65 15.99
CA TYR A 97 -2.33 -14.00 15.59
C TYR A 97 -1.92 -13.06 14.46
N ILE A 98 -0.74 -12.46 14.56
CA ILE A 98 -0.16 -11.58 13.55
C ILE A 98 1.05 -12.29 12.95
N GLY A 99 1.13 -12.36 11.63
CA GLY A 99 2.35 -12.75 10.91
C GLY A 99 2.86 -11.54 10.12
N ASN A 100 4.11 -11.13 10.32
CA ASN A 100 4.72 -10.05 9.55
C ASN A 100 6.02 -10.49 8.87
N ILE A 101 6.21 -10.03 7.64
CA ILE A 101 7.49 -10.07 6.95
C ILE A 101 7.66 -8.76 6.16
N GLY A 102 8.77 -8.08 6.42
CA GLY A 102 9.10 -6.82 5.77
C GLY A 102 8.55 -5.57 6.45
N ASN A 103 8.19 -4.60 5.61
CA ASN A 103 7.93 -3.20 5.99
C ASN A 103 6.45 -2.90 6.30
N CYS A 104 5.58 -3.91 6.26
CA CYS A 104 4.19 -3.77 6.64
C CYS A 104 4.04 -3.77 8.16
N ARG A 105 2.99 -3.14 8.68
CA ARG A 105 2.79 -2.98 10.14
C ARG A 105 1.36 -3.28 10.59
N ALA A 106 1.22 -3.82 11.79
CA ALA A 106 -0.04 -4.07 12.49
C ALA A 106 -0.10 -3.29 13.81
N LEU A 107 -1.15 -2.49 14.00
CA LEU A 107 -1.43 -1.77 15.25
C LEU A 107 -2.75 -2.24 15.86
N LEU A 108 -2.73 -2.56 17.15
CA LEU A 108 -3.94 -2.82 17.92
C LEU A 108 -4.26 -1.61 18.80
N CYS A 109 -5.47 -1.07 18.63
CA CYS A 109 -5.98 0.03 19.44
C CYS A 109 -6.81 -0.53 20.59
N LYS A 110 -6.39 -0.22 21.82
CA LYS A 110 -7.11 -0.57 23.05
C LYS A 110 -7.59 0.71 23.73
N THR A 111 -8.65 0.59 24.51
CA THR A 111 -9.06 1.63 25.46
C THR A 111 -8.59 1.23 26.85
N ASP A 112 -7.92 2.16 27.52
CA ASP A 112 -7.48 2.01 28.91
C ASP A 112 -8.61 2.35 29.90
N GLU A 113 -8.38 2.15 31.21
CA GLU A 113 -9.36 2.43 32.28
C GLU A 113 -9.85 3.90 32.28
N PHE A 114 -9.06 4.82 31.74
CA PHE A 114 -9.37 6.26 31.61
C PHE A 114 -10.09 6.64 30.31
N GLU A 115 -10.66 5.67 29.57
CA GLU A 115 -11.26 5.81 28.23
C GLU A 115 -10.30 6.31 27.12
N THR A 116 -9.02 6.50 27.42
CA THR A 116 -8.00 6.93 26.45
C THR A 116 -7.62 5.81 25.47
N LEU A 117 -7.37 6.16 24.21
CA LEU A 117 -6.89 5.22 23.19
C LEU A 117 -5.38 4.99 23.33
N THR A 118 -5.01 3.77 23.69
CA THR A 118 -3.63 3.29 23.68
C THR A 118 -3.34 2.52 22.39
N VAL A 119 -2.15 2.76 21.82
CA VAL A 119 -1.71 2.15 20.56
C VAL A 119 -0.60 1.15 20.88
N THR A 120 -0.82 -0.11 20.54
CA THR A 120 0.20 -1.16 20.66
C THR A 120 0.55 -1.69 19.27
N GLN A 121 1.80 -1.52 18.86
CA GLN A 121 2.34 -2.16 17.66
C GLN A 121 2.51 -3.66 17.93
N LEU A 122 1.93 -4.51 17.08
CA LEU A 122 1.97 -5.98 17.20
C LEU A 122 2.96 -6.65 16.24
N SER A 123 3.52 -5.90 15.29
CA SER A 123 4.49 -6.36 14.31
C SER A 123 5.85 -5.72 14.55
N VAL A 124 6.92 -6.48 14.43
CA VAL A 124 8.28 -5.92 14.32
C VAL A 124 8.51 -5.48 12.87
N ASP A 125 9.08 -4.30 12.69
CA ASP A 125 9.43 -3.75 11.38
C ASP A 125 10.79 -4.32 10.93
N HIS A 126 10.88 -4.82 9.69
CA HIS A 126 12.10 -5.44 9.15
C HIS A 126 12.81 -4.49 8.17
N ASN A 127 13.38 -3.43 8.72
CA ASN A 127 14.05 -2.35 8.00
C ASN A 127 15.19 -1.75 8.84
N LEU A 128 15.85 -0.72 8.30
CA LEU A 128 16.99 -0.05 8.92
C LEU A 128 16.65 0.83 10.14
N TYR A 129 15.36 1.03 10.45
CA TYR A 129 14.94 1.70 11.69
C TYR A 129 14.88 0.74 12.88
N ASN A 130 15.01 -0.57 12.64
CA ASN A 130 15.11 -1.58 13.68
C ASN A 130 16.59 -1.88 13.99
N GLU A 131 17.02 -1.54 15.21
CA GLU A 131 18.39 -1.74 15.68
C GLU A 131 18.85 -3.21 15.56
N GLU A 132 17.96 -4.19 15.75
CA GLU A 132 18.31 -5.61 15.64
C GLU A 132 18.67 -6.01 14.20
N GLU A 133 17.98 -5.44 13.21
CA GLU A 133 18.25 -5.67 11.79
C GLU A 133 19.49 -4.89 11.31
N VAL A 134 19.71 -3.67 11.82
CA VAL A 134 20.98 -2.94 11.59
C VAL A 134 22.16 -3.73 12.15
N LEU A 135 22.07 -4.24 13.38
CA LEU A 135 23.09 -5.10 13.98
C LEU A 135 23.22 -6.45 13.24
N ARG A 136 22.18 -6.94 12.58
CA ARG A 136 22.27 -8.12 11.70
C ARG A 136 23.07 -7.80 10.44
N LEU A 137 22.76 -6.71 9.73
CA LEU A 137 23.47 -6.30 8.51
C LEU A 137 24.93 -5.93 8.79
N LEU A 138 25.21 -5.25 9.90
CA LEU A 138 26.57 -4.91 10.33
C LEU A 138 27.42 -6.17 10.57
N ARG A 139 26.83 -7.23 11.16
CA ARG A 139 27.49 -8.54 11.31
C ARG A 139 27.77 -9.24 9.97
N LEU A 140 27.06 -8.88 8.90
CA LEU A 140 27.34 -9.37 7.56
C LEU A 140 28.44 -8.61 6.83
N GLY A 141 28.85 -7.43 7.34
CA GLY A 141 29.83 -6.54 6.71
C GLY A 141 29.21 -5.37 5.93
N LEU A 142 27.90 -5.12 6.06
CA LEU A 142 27.23 -3.99 5.40
C LEU A 142 27.14 -2.77 6.32
N GLU A 143 27.52 -1.61 5.79
CA GLU A 143 27.42 -0.33 6.50
C GLU A 143 26.13 0.43 6.13
N ALA A 144 25.70 1.35 7.00
CA ALA A 144 24.50 2.16 6.76
C ALA A 144 24.60 3.04 5.50
N GLN A 145 25.82 3.47 5.15
CA GLN A 145 26.14 4.26 3.96
C GLN A 145 25.66 3.59 2.66
N ASN A 146 25.70 2.25 2.58
CA ASN A 146 25.26 1.48 1.41
C ASN A 146 23.77 1.67 1.11
N PHE A 147 22.99 2.15 2.08
CA PHE A 147 21.53 2.29 1.98
C PHE A 147 21.04 3.74 1.93
N GLU A 148 21.91 4.75 2.03
CA GLU A 148 21.52 6.17 2.09
C GLU A 148 20.69 6.62 0.87
N ASN A 149 20.94 6.04 -0.30
CA ASN A 149 20.21 6.32 -1.54
C ASN A 149 19.07 5.33 -1.84
N CYS A 150 18.86 4.31 -0.99
CA CYS A 150 17.82 3.31 -1.21
C CYS A 150 16.51 3.71 -0.51
N PRO A 151 15.35 3.71 -1.20
CA PRO A 151 14.06 3.85 -0.53
C PRO A 151 13.86 2.70 0.45
N LEU A 152 13.24 3.01 1.60
CA LEU A 152 12.98 2.17 2.79
C LEU A 152 13.17 0.65 2.55
N TYR A 153 14.42 0.19 2.59
CA TYR A 153 14.78 -1.16 2.12
C TYR A 153 14.32 -2.21 3.13
N SER A 154 13.66 -3.27 2.62
CA SER A 154 13.15 -4.34 3.46
C SER A 154 14.20 -5.43 3.65
N THR A 155 14.60 -5.64 4.90
CA THR A 155 15.65 -6.61 5.25
C THR A 155 15.14 -8.05 5.32
N ARG A 156 13.81 -8.24 5.29
CA ARG A 156 13.14 -9.54 5.16
C ARG A 156 11.93 -9.40 4.25
N CYS A 157 11.81 -10.17 3.18
CA CYS A 157 10.63 -10.14 2.31
C CYS A 157 10.32 -11.52 1.71
N ILE A 158 9.15 -11.65 1.10
CA ILE A 158 8.78 -12.77 0.22
C ILE A 158 9.36 -12.50 -1.17
N GLY A 159 9.95 -13.49 -1.82
CA GLY A 159 10.60 -13.32 -3.12
C GLY A 159 11.87 -12.48 -3.07
N ASN A 160 12.11 -11.59 -4.04
CA ASN A 160 13.36 -10.83 -4.20
C ASN A 160 14.59 -11.77 -4.27
N TYR A 161 14.76 -12.42 -5.42
CA TYR A 161 15.90 -13.32 -5.66
C TYR A 161 17.23 -12.57 -5.62
N LEU A 162 17.26 -11.33 -6.15
CA LEU A 162 18.47 -10.51 -6.13
C LEU A 162 18.93 -10.14 -4.72
N GLY A 163 18.03 -9.82 -3.79
CA GLY A 163 18.42 -9.54 -2.39
C GLY A 163 18.81 -10.77 -1.57
N LYS A 164 18.49 -11.97 -2.05
CA LYS A 164 18.75 -13.27 -1.42
C LYS A 164 19.97 -13.94 -2.05
N THR A 165 19.76 -14.93 -2.90
CA THR A 165 20.81 -15.75 -3.50
C THR A 165 21.59 -14.99 -4.59
N GLY A 166 20.96 -14.02 -5.25
CA GLY A 166 21.58 -13.16 -6.28
C GLY A 166 22.36 -11.94 -5.77
N TYR A 167 22.56 -11.80 -4.46
CA TYR A 167 23.04 -10.57 -3.82
C TYR A 167 24.43 -10.08 -4.25
N LYS A 168 25.24 -10.97 -4.83
CA LYS A 168 26.54 -10.62 -5.43
C LYS A 168 26.42 -9.83 -6.74
N ASP A 169 25.26 -9.85 -7.39
CA ASP A 169 24.96 -9.03 -8.58
C ASP A 169 24.42 -7.62 -8.21
N CYS A 170 24.28 -7.30 -6.92
CA CYS A 170 23.79 -6.00 -6.46
C CYS A 170 24.91 -5.20 -5.79
N ASP A 171 25.31 -4.08 -6.41
CA ASP A 171 26.47 -3.28 -5.98
C ASP A 171 26.48 -2.95 -4.47
N PHE A 172 25.34 -2.54 -3.91
CA PHE A 172 25.20 -2.15 -2.49
C PHE A 172 25.10 -3.32 -1.50
N LEU A 173 24.91 -4.55 -1.98
CA LEU A 173 24.81 -5.78 -1.18
C LEU A 173 25.99 -6.74 -1.39
N SER A 174 26.78 -6.51 -2.43
CA SER A 174 27.86 -7.39 -2.88
C SER A 174 28.91 -7.68 -1.80
N ASP A 175 29.16 -6.72 -0.90
CA ASP A 175 30.12 -6.83 0.20
C ASP A 175 29.67 -7.79 1.32
N ALA A 176 28.40 -8.19 1.37
CA ALA A 176 27.90 -9.05 2.44
C ALA A 176 28.56 -10.44 2.44
N SER A 177 28.81 -10.97 3.63
CA SER A 177 29.37 -12.31 3.83
C SER A 177 28.35 -13.45 3.60
N SER A 178 27.06 -13.20 3.83
CA SER A 178 25.95 -14.12 3.52
C SER A 178 24.73 -13.34 3.01
N GLU A 179 23.63 -14.04 2.69
CA GLU A 179 22.39 -13.43 2.20
C GLU A 179 21.89 -12.31 3.14
N PRO A 180 21.80 -11.04 2.65
CA PRO A 180 21.42 -9.90 3.49
C PRO A 180 19.91 -9.82 3.68
N VAL A 181 19.11 -10.10 2.65
CA VAL A 181 17.66 -10.28 2.79
C VAL A 181 17.37 -11.72 3.18
N ILE A 182 16.59 -11.95 4.23
CA ILE A 182 16.25 -13.31 4.69
C ILE A 182 14.75 -13.57 4.68
N PHE A 183 14.36 -14.80 4.36
CA PHE A 183 12.98 -15.26 4.51
C PHE A 183 12.75 -15.81 5.92
N GLN A 184 12.40 -14.93 6.86
CA GLN A 184 12.02 -15.32 8.22
C GLN A 184 10.84 -14.47 8.71
N PRO A 185 9.59 -14.91 8.50
CA PRO A 185 8.40 -14.21 8.99
C PRO A 185 8.32 -14.28 10.51
N GLU A 186 8.05 -13.15 11.15
CA GLU A 186 7.80 -13.09 12.58
C GLU A 186 6.32 -13.32 12.87
N ILE A 187 6.00 -14.16 13.86
CA ILE A 187 4.62 -14.54 14.18
C ILE A 187 4.36 -14.35 15.67
N VAL A 188 3.67 -13.25 15.98
CA VAL A 188 3.15 -12.94 17.31
C VAL A 188 1.79 -13.62 17.46
N GLY A 189 1.61 -14.42 18.51
CA GLY A 189 0.43 -15.29 18.64
C GLY A 189 -0.28 -15.21 19.98
N SER A 190 -1.58 -15.55 19.98
CA SER A 190 -2.47 -15.56 21.14
C SER A 190 -2.60 -14.20 21.85
N VAL A 191 -2.77 -13.11 21.10
CA VAL A 191 -3.28 -11.85 21.66
C VAL A 191 -4.79 -12.01 21.90
N PRO A 192 -5.29 -12.00 23.15
CA PRO A 192 -6.72 -12.19 23.41
C PRO A 192 -7.52 -10.96 22.98
N ILE A 193 -8.59 -11.16 22.22
CA ILE A 193 -9.50 -10.09 21.80
C ILE A 193 -10.47 -9.80 22.95
N THR A 194 -10.09 -8.89 23.83
CA THR A 194 -10.90 -8.43 24.97
C THR A 194 -11.88 -7.32 24.56
N SER A 195 -12.88 -7.03 25.42
CA SER A 195 -13.81 -5.89 25.23
C SER A 195 -13.13 -4.52 25.16
N ALA A 196 -11.92 -4.39 25.72
CA ALA A 196 -11.08 -3.20 25.62
C ALA A 196 -10.46 -3.00 24.23
N CYS A 197 -10.37 -4.05 23.40
CA CYS A 197 -9.89 -3.95 22.03
C CYS A 197 -10.94 -3.22 21.17
N LYS A 198 -10.56 -2.08 20.58
CA LYS A 198 -11.48 -1.23 19.82
C LYS A 198 -11.43 -1.52 18.33
N PHE A 199 -10.25 -1.47 17.74
CA PHE A 199 -10.02 -1.82 16.33
C PHE A 199 -8.57 -2.25 16.11
N LEU A 200 -8.36 -3.04 15.05
CA LEU A 200 -7.07 -3.45 14.53
C LEU A 200 -6.82 -2.72 13.20
N VAL A 201 -5.62 -2.22 13.01
CA VAL A 201 -5.16 -1.55 11.80
C VAL A 201 -4.03 -2.35 11.18
N LEU A 202 -4.12 -2.66 9.88
CA LEU A 202 -3.02 -3.15 9.08
C LEU A 202 -2.66 -2.09 8.03
N MET A 203 -1.36 -1.88 7.81
CA MET A 203 -0.85 -0.91 6.85
C MET A 203 0.26 -1.51 5.98
N SER A 204 0.25 -1.12 4.71
CA SER A 204 1.31 -1.41 3.73
C SER A 204 2.61 -0.65 4.00
N SER A 205 3.70 -1.14 3.43
CA SER A 205 5.00 -0.45 3.34
C SER A 205 4.90 1.02 2.92
N GLY A 206 4.13 1.36 1.88
CA GLY A 206 4.01 2.74 1.40
C GLY A 206 3.38 3.71 2.41
N LEU A 207 2.42 3.22 3.20
CA LEU A 207 1.85 4.00 4.31
C LEU A 207 2.85 4.15 5.46
N CYS A 208 3.59 3.10 5.80
CA CYS A 208 4.66 3.18 6.80
C CYS A 208 5.76 4.18 6.40
N ARG A 209 6.14 4.20 5.11
CA ARG A 209 7.09 5.14 4.52
C ARG A 209 6.56 6.59 4.58
N ALA A 210 5.37 6.84 4.03
CA ALA A 210 4.78 8.19 4.05
C ALA A 210 4.62 8.75 5.47
N LEU A 211 4.31 7.91 6.46
CA LEU A 211 4.25 8.32 7.87
C LEU A 211 5.63 8.56 8.49
N HIS A 212 6.68 7.88 8.04
CA HIS A 212 8.06 8.16 8.46
C HIS A 212 8.54 9.49 7.87
N ASP A 213 8.33 9.69 6.56
CA ASP A 213 8.67 10.91 5.83
C ASP A 213 8.03 12.16 6.46
N LEU A 214 6.78 12.05 6.92
CA LEU A 214 6.04 13.11 7.61
C LEU A 214 6.46 13.35 9.07
N TYR A 215 6.95 12.32 9.76
CA TYR A 215 7.26 12.37 11.18
C TYR A 215 8.65 11.80 11.46
N PRO A 216 9.73 12.47 11.00
CA PRO A 216 11.09 11.97 11.15
C PRO A 216 11.48 11.76 12.62
N GLY A 217 12.18 10.65 12.87
CA GLY A 217 12.64 10.24 14.20
C GLY A 217 11.87 9.03 14.75
N ASP A 218 10.87 9.27 15.60
CA ASP A 218 10.20 8.19 16.35
C ASP A 218 8.96 7.66 15.62
N THR A 219 9.09 6.44 15.10
CA THR A 219 8.02 5.60 14.53
C THR A 219 6.72 5.61 15.34
N SER A 220 6.82 5.67 16.68
CA SER A 220 5.67 5.72 17.60
C SER A 220 4.82 6.97 17.43
N LYS A 221 5.41 8.10 17.01
CA LYS A 221 4.66 9.34 16.71
C LYS A 221 3.82 9.18 15.47
N GLY A 222 4.37 8.64 14.39
CA GLY A 222 3.63 8.32 13.15
C GLY A 222 2.46 7.38 13.42
N ASN A 223 2.69 6.32 14.19
CA ASN A 223 1.63 5.41 14.64
C ASN A 223 0.53 6.14 15.45
N ARG A 224 0.89 6.99 16.41
CA ARG A 224 -0.08 7.74 17.22
C ARG A 224 -0.90 8.74 16.41
N ASN A 225 -0.27 9.49 15.50
CA ASN A 225 -0.95 10.41 14.59
C ASN A 225 -1.93 9.67 13.66
N LEU A 226 -1.54 8.51 13.11
CA LEU A 226 -2.43 7.68 12.31
C LEU A 226 -3.68 7.25 13.10
N ILE A 227 -3.51 6.75 14.34
CA ILE A 227 -4.65 6.34 15.16
C ILE A 227 -5.52 7.53 15.56
N GLN A 228 -4.94 8.71 15.82
CA GLN A 228 -5.71 9.93 16.06
C GLN A 228 -6.56 10.31 14.85
N MET A 229 -5.99 10.32 13.64
CA MET A 229 -6.75 10.59 12.41
C MET A 229 -7.88 9.58 12.20
N ILE A 230 -7.64 8.29 12.46
CA ILE A 230 -8.68 7.26 12.42
C ILE A 230 -9.79 7.53 13.45
N ALA A 231 -9.44 7.92 14.68
CA ALA A 231 -10.41 8.23 15.74
C ALA A 231 -11.24 9.50 15.46
N GLU A 232 -10.65 10.53 14.85
CA GLU A 232 -11.35 11.71 14.33
C GLU A 232 -12.33 11.31 13.20
N GLU A 233 -11.87 10.55 12.21
CA GLU A 233 -12.71 10.13 11.09
C GLU A 233 -13.82 9.16 11.49
N PHE A 234 -13.64 8.34 12.53
CA PHE A 234 -14.74 7.53 13.09
C PHE A 234 -15.91 8.38 13.62
N GLN A 235 -15.67 9.61 14.08
CA GLN A 235 -16.72 10.52 14.54
C GLN A 235 -17.42 11.23 13.37
N ASN A 236 -16.68 11.50 12.30
CA ASN A 236 -17.18 12.22 11.12
C ASN A 236 -17.96 11.30 10.17
N GLN A 237 -17.41 10.12 9.86
CA GLN A 237 -17.86 9.26 8.77
C GLN A 237 -19.01 8.32 9.15
N SER A 238 -19.86 8.01 8.18
CA SER A 238 -21.00 7.08 8.33
C SER A 238 -20.69 5.62 7.98
N THR A 239 -19.51 5.34 7.42
CA THR A 239 -19.08 3.98 7.02
C THR A 239 -17.61 3.75 7.32
N LEU A 240 -17.25 2.51 7.68
CA LEU A 240 -15.85 2.11 7.91
C LEU A 240 -14.97 2.29 6.66
N ALA A 241 -15.58 2.19 5.47
CA ALA A 241 -14.90 2.49 4.20
C ALA A 241 -14.61 3.98 4.04
N GLY A 242 -15.54 4.85 4.40
CA GLY A 242 -15.32 6.29 4.47
C GLY A 242 -14.20 6.66 5.44
N VAL A 243 -14.15 6.03 6.63
CA VAL A 243 -13.05 6.21 7.60
C VAL A 243 -11.71 5.88 6.96
N ALA A 244 -11.55 4.68 6.39
CA ALA A 244 -10.30 4.26 5.78
C ALA A 244 -9.88 5.12 4.57
N GLN A 245 -10.83 5.48 3.70
CA GLN A 245 -10.58 6.35 2.54
C GLN A 245 -10.15 7.76 2.96
N SER A 246 -10.86 8.36 3.92
CA SER A 246 -10.58 9.72 4.39
C SER A 246 -9.20 9.81 5.05
N VAL A 247 -8.82 8.81 5.86
CA VAL A 247 -7.48 8.74 6.46
C VAL A 247 -6.38 8.56 5.41
N VAL A 248 -6.57 7.67 4.43
CA VAL A 248 -5.60 7.49 3.32
C VAL A 248 -5.44 8.79 2.53
N HIS A 249 -6.55 9.45 2.17
CA HIS A 249 -6.52 10.72 1.44
C HIS A 249 -5.81 11.83 2.24
N ARG A 250 -6.08 11.93 3.55
CA ARG A 250 -5.42 12.90 4.44
C ARG A 250 -3.91 12.67 4.55
N VAL A 251 -3.45 11.42 4.64
CA VAL A 251 -2.01 11.09 4.66
C VAL A 251 -1.37 11.38 3.30
N VAL A 252 -2.03 11.03 2.19
CA VAL A 252 -1.60 11.35 0.82
C VAL A 252 -1.42 12.85 0.63
N GLN A 253 -2.40 13.65 1.06
CA GLN A 253 -2.33 15.10 0.97
C GLN A 253 -1.21 15.68 1.83
N LEU A 254 -1.10 15.27 3.09
CA LEU A 254 -0.01 15.72 3.98
C LEU A 254 1.37 15.42 3.40
N HIS A 255 1.59 14.22 2.83
CA HIS A 255 2.86 13.83 2.20
C HIS A 255 3.20 14.70 0.99
N HIS A 256 2.20 15.01 0.16
CA HIS A 256 2.35 15.93 -0.97
C HIS A 256 2.62 17.37 -0.54
N ASP A 257 1.90 17.87 0.47
CA ASP A 257 2.08 19.22 1.02
C ASP A 257 3.49 19.37 1.66
N ALA A 258 3.97 18.34 2.35
CA ALA A 258 5.33 18.30 2.92
C ALA A 258 6.42 18.24 1.83
N PHE A 259 6.18 17.51 0.73
CA PHE A 259 7.08 17.53 -0.43
C PHE A 259 7.17 18.93 -1.05
N MET A 260 6.02 19.58 -1.27
CA MET A 260 6.00 20.94 -1.85
C MET A 260 6.70 21.96 -0.94
N GLN A 261 6.56 21.84 0.38
CA GLN A 261 7.31 22.67 1.34
C GLN A 261 8.83 22.47 1.22
N GLN A 262 9.32 21.23 1.07
CA GLN A 262 10.77 20.99 0.85
C GLN A 262 11.28 21.59 -0.47
N VAL A 263 10.44 21.60 -1.52
CA VAL A 263 10.78 22.21 -2.82
C VAL A 263 10.80 23.74 -2.72
N ASP A 264 9.80 24.34 -2.07
CA ASP A 264 9.67 25.79 -1.91
C ASP A 264 10.74 26.39 -0.96
N GLU A 265 11.19 25.64 0.05
CA GLU A 265 12.26 26.06 0.98
C GLU A 265 13.67 26.08 0.33
N GLY A 266 13.81 25.55 -0.90
CA GLY A 266 14.93 25.84 -1.80
C GLY A 266 16.30 25.33 -1.35
N ASN A 267 16.35 24.43 -0.37
CA ASN A 267 17.58 23.97 0.26
C ASN A 267 17.65 22.43 0.27
N SER A 268 18.70 21.87 -0.34
CA SER A 268 18.99 20.43 -0.49
C SER A 268 18.05 19.61 -1.40
N VAL A 269 18.54 18.42 -1.78
CA VAL A 269 17.76 17.41 -2.53
C VAL A 269 16.57 16.97 -1.66
N PRO A 270 15.33 16.90 -2.18
CA PRO A 270 14.18 16.51 -1.37
C PRO A 270 14.39 15.11 -0.79
N THR A 271 14.12 14.98 0.51
CA THR A 271 14.38 13.72 1.26
C THR A 271 13.55 12.54 0.77
N PHE A 272 12.44 12.82 0.09
CA PHE A 272 11.60 11.86 -0.63
C PHE A 272 11.04 12.54 -1.88
N SER A 273 10.90 11.78 -2.97
CA SER A 273 10.38 12.29 -4.25
C SER A 273 9.22 11.48 -4.83
N ASN A 274 9.10 10.21 -4.45
CA ASN A 274 8.12 9.26 -4.97
C ASN A 274 7.37 8.60 -3.82
N ARG A 275 6.10 8.23 -4.02
CA ARG A 275 5.27 7.53 -3.04
C ARG A 275 4.93 6.12 -3.51
N ASP A 276 5.08 5.14 -2.63
CA ASP A 276 4.66 3.77 -2.92
C ASP A 276 3.13 3.60 -2.68
N ASP A 277 2.56 2.48 -3.10
CA ASP A 277 1.15 2.16 -2.88
C ASP A 277 0.76 2.25 -1.39
N ILE A 278 -0.21 3.13 -1.08
CA ILE A 278 -0.74 3.30 0.28
C ILE A 278 -1.98 2.43 0.44
N THR A 279 -1.87 1.37 1.24
CA THR A 279 -3.00 0.54 1.65
C THR A 279 -3.23 0.59 3.16
N LEU A 280 -4.48 0.87 3.54
CA LEU A 280 -4.95 0.87 4.94
C LEU A 280 -6.12 -0.12 5.07
N LEU A 281 -6.03 -1.03 6.03
CA LEU A 281 -7.12 -1.96 6.37
C LEU A 281 -7.50 -1.78 7.84
N ILE A 282 -8.78 -1.47 8.09
CA ILE A 282 -9.32 -1.29 9.44
C ILE A 282 -10.30 -2.43 9.73
N ARG A 283 -10.09 -3.14 10.85
CA ARG A 283 -11.00 -4.11 11.42
C ARG A 283 -11.57 -3.57 12.73
N ASN A 284 -12.80 -3.07 12.69
CA ASN A 284 -13.49 -2.63 13.90
C ASN A 284 -13.89 -3.84 14.76
N PHE A 285 -13.67 -3.77 16.08
CA PHE A 285 -14.21 -4.72 17.06
C PHE A 285 -15.39 -4.10 17.81
N ASN A 286 -15.15 -3.00 18.53
CA ASN A 286 -16.09 -2.38 19.47
C ASN A 286 -15.94 -0.83 19.53
N TYR A 287 -15.47 -0.19 18.45
CA TYR A 287 -15.44 1.28 18.38
C TYR A 287 -16.77 1.83 17.83
N PRO A 288 -17.39 2.82 18.50
CA PRO A 288 -18.66 3.38 18.06
C PRO A 288 -18.50 4.19 16.77
N LEU A 289 -19.41 3.99 15.83
CA LEU A 289 -19.61 4.85 14.65
C LEU A 289 -20.90 5.65 14.88
N PRO A 290 -20.85 6.85 15.48
CA PRO A 290 -22.06 7.62 15.83
C PRO A 290 -22.91 7.98 14.61
N ASN A 291 -22.27 8.26 13.47
CA ASN A 291 -22.94 8.62 12.22
C ASN A 291 -23.29 7.41 11.33
N ALA A 292 -23.12 6.17 11.81
CA ALA A 292 -23.44 4.98 11.02
C ALA A 292 -24.92 4.95 10.59
N PHE A 293 -25.16 4.59 9.33
CA PHE A 293 -26.50 4.30 8.83
C PHE A 293 -27.07 3.05 9.50
N ASN A 294 -27.67 3.26 10.67
CA ASN A 294 -28.51 2.26 11.34
C ASN A 294 -29.73 1.97 10.48
N ASN A 295 -29.61 0.95 9.62
CA ASN A 295 -30.72 0.43 8.83
C ASN A 295 -31.71 -0.26 9.79
N ARG A 296 -32.62 0.51 10.40
CA ARG A 296 -33.58 0.08 11.42
C ARG A 296 -34.66 -0.87 10.86
N LYS A 297 -34.27 -2.06 10.43
CA LYS A 297 -35.17 -3.23 10.38
C LYS A 297 -35.06 -3.95 11.73
N ASN A 298 -36.04 -3.69 12.59
CA ASN A 298 -36.27 -4.18 13.96
C ASN A 298 -36.08 -3.13 15.07
N SER A 299 -36.89 -2.08 15.00
CA SER A 299 -37.51 -1.54 16.21
C SER A 299 -38.93 -2.10 16.29
N SER A 300 -39.20 -2.96 17.26
CA SER A 300 -40.56 -3.31 17.67
C SER A 300 -41.29 -2.03 18.10
N ARG A 301 -42.18 -1.52 17.25
CA ARG A 301 -43.02 -0.36 17.56
C ARG A 301 -44.04 -0.77 18.62
N SER A 302 -43.79 -0.40 19.88
CA SER A 302 -44.84 -0.26 20.88
C SER A 302 -45.80 0.83 20.41
N TYR A 303 -47.00 0.44 19.99
CA TYR A 303 -48.03 1.39 19.58
C TYR A 303 -48.63 2.07 20.81
N THR A 304 -48.41 3.37 20.94
CA THR A 304 -49.31 4.26 21.69
C THR A 304 -49.93 5.25 20.72
N SER A 305 -51.15 4.95 20.29
CA SER A 305 -51.91 5.78 19.36
C SER A 305 -52.44 7.03 20.05
N SER A 306 -52.01 8.20 19.60
CA SER A 306 -52.71 9.47 19.85
C SER A 306 -52.96 10.14 18.50
N THR A 307 -54.20 10.07 18.03
CA THR A 307 -54.67 10.65 16.77
C THR A 307 -54.70 12.17 16.83
N SER A 308 -54.09 12.81 15.83
CA SER A 308 -54.48 14.15 15.37
C SER A 308 -54.50 14.16 13.84
N THR A 309 -55.66 14.49 13.28
CA THR A 309 -55.91 14.60 11.83
C THR A 309 -55.66 16.01 11.34
N THR A 310 -54.85 16.17 10.30
CA THR A 310 -54.87 17.33 9.39
C THR A 310 -54.68 16.88 7.95
N SER A 311 -55.35 17.57 7.02
CA SER A 311 -55.54 17.15 5.62
C SER A 311 -54.82 18.09 4.64
N GLY A 312 -54.38 17.54 3.51
CA GLY A 312 -53.89 18.24 2.30
C GLY A 312 -52.93 17.32 1.53
N SER A 313 -53.25 16.80 0.34
CA SER A 313 -53.16 17.44 -1.00
C SER A 313 -51.78 18.07 -1.25
N ASP A 314 -50.96 17.72 -2.24
CA ASP A 314 -51.03 16.71 -3.32
C ASP A 314 -49.59 16.54 -3.91
N ALA A 315 -49.19 15.57 -4.75
CA ALA A 315 -49.89 14.51 -5.49
C ALA A 315 -49.02 13.22 -5.59
N THR A 316 -49.26 12.35 -6.58
CA THR A 316 -48.48 11.11 -6.87
C THR A 316 -48.16 10.98 -8.39
N PRO A 317 -47.67 9.85 -8.96
CA PRO A 317 -46.23 9.65 -9.17
C PRO A 317 -45.86 9.19 -10.61
N THR A 318 -44.57 9.09 -10.94
CA THR A 318 -44.11 8.16 -12.01
C THR A 318 -42.79 7.50 -11.64
N ASN A 319 -42.90 6.20 -11.32
CA ASN A 319 -41.78 5.28 -11.19
C ASN A 319 -41.78 4.37 -12.43
N TYR A 320 -40.62 4.11 -13.03
CA TYR A 320 -40.46 3.03 -14.03
C TYR A 320 -39.07 2.40 -13.92
N SER A 321 -38.93 1.51 -12.94
CA SER A 321 -37.91 0.47 -12.92
C SER A 321 -38.57 -0.84 -13.35
N VAL A 322 -38.00 -1.52 -14.35
CA VAL A 322 -38.38 -2.90 -14.68
C VAL A 322 -37.37 -3.82 -14.00
N GLU A 323 -37.75 -4.38 -12.87
CA GLU A 323 -36.99 -5.46 -12.23
C GLU A 323 -37.40 -6.80 -12.84
N MET A 324 -36.43 -7.69 -13.02
CA MET A 324 -36.65 -9.12 -13.26
C MET A 324 -36.30 -9.86 -11.97
N ASP A 325 -37.29 -10.50 -11.35
CA ASP A 325 -37.11 -11.29 -10.14
C ASP A 325 -36.18 -12.49 -10.37
N PHE A 326 -35.15 -12.63 -9.54
CA PHE A 326 -34.52 -13.92 -9.29
C PHE A 326 -34.40 -14.19 -7.79
N SER A 327 -35.14 -15.18 -7.32
CA SER A 327 -35.21 -15.56 -5.91
C SER A 327 -33.91 -16.25 -5.46
N GLY A 328 -33.17 -15.62 -4.55
CA GLY A 328 -31.95 -16.18 -3.96
C GLY A 328 -31.71 -15.62 -2.55
N THR A 329 -32.13 -16.35 -1.52
CA THR A 329 -31.96 -15.94 -0.13
C THR A 329 -30.49 -15.95 0.29
N MET A 330 -29.85 -14.79 0.33
CA MET A 330 -28.52 -14.60 0.91
C MET A 330 -28.57 -13.67 2.12
N ALA A 331 -28.03 -14.13 3.24
CA ALA A 331 -28.00 -13.37 4.48
C ALA A 331 -27.00 -12.20 4.37
N SER A 332 -27.50 -10.97 4.47
CA SER A 332 -26.67 -9.76 4.44
C SER A 332 -25.91 -9.59 5.77
N GLY A 333 -24.70 -10.14 5.83
CA GLY A 333 -23.74 -9.85 6.89
C GLY A 333 -23.15 -8.45 6.69
N VAL A 334 -23.22 -7.60 7.71
CA VAL A 334 -22.54 -6.30 7.71
C VAL A 334 -21.03 -6.54 7.65
N GLY A 335 -20.37 -6.12 6.57
CA GLY A 335 -18.93 -6.29 6.38
C GLY A 335 -18.12 -5.53 7.43
N THR A 336 -17.41 -6.25 8.30
CA THR A 336 -16.62 -5.68 9.40
C THR A 336 -15.18 -5.32 9.05
N ASN A 337 -14.78 -5.57 7.81
CA ASN A 337 -13.41 -5.45 7.32
C ASN A 337 -13.45 -4.53 6.09
N VAL A 338 -12.59 -3.49 6.04
CA VAL A 338 -12.42 -2.68 4.83
C VAL A 338 -10.94 -2.44 4.58
N SER A 339 -10.51 -2.69 3.34
CA SER A 339 -9.22 -2.30 2.78
C SER A 339 -9.40 -1.18 1.75
N VAL A 340 -8.49 -0.21 1.77
CA VAL A 340 -8.41 0.90 0.81
C VAL A 340 -7.00 0.96 0.27
N THR A 341 -6.84 1.10 -1.04
CA THR A 341 -5.53 1.28 -1.71
C THR A 341 -5.54 2.54 -2.56
N SER A 342 -4.50 3.36 -2.43
CA SER A 342 -4.20 4.53 -3.26
C SER A 342 -2.85 4.30 -3.95
N SER A 343 -2.88 4.09 -5.26
CA SER A 343 -1.71 3.84 -6.09
C SER A 343 -1.27 5.08 -6.87
N GLU A 344 0.03 5.31 -6.95
CA GLU A 344 0.60 6.16 -8.00
C GLU A 344 0.87 5.29 -9.22
N ARG A 345 0.32 5.67 -10.38
CA ARG A 345 0.77 5.09 -11.65
C ARG A 345 2.16 5.65 -11.95
N SER A 346 3.18 4.91 -11.55
CA SER A 346 4.53 5.01 -12.12
C SER A 346 4.54 4.44 -13.54
N GLU A 347 3.75 5.05 -14.43
CA GLU A 347 3.97 4.92 -15.87
C GLU A 347 5.32 5.58 -16.16
N VAL A 348 6.36 4.76 -16.24
CA VAL A 348 7.64 5.14 -16.84
C VAL A 348 7.38 5.28 -18.34
N ASP A 349 6.69 6.37 -18.70
CA ASP A 349 6.28 6.66 -20.06
C ASP A 349 7.53 7.05 -20.85
N SER A 350 8.21 6.01 -21.32
CA SER A 350 9.43 6.05 -22.10
C SER A 350 9.07 6.48 -23.51
N PHE A 351 8.57 7.71 -23.65
CA PHE A 351 8.41 8.35 -24.94
C PHE A 351 9.76 8.32 -25.65
N PRO A 352 9.90 7.59 -26.78
CA PRO A 352 11.06 7.78 -27.62
C PRO A 352 11.03 9.23 -28.11
N GLU A 353 12.20 9.87 -28.27
CA GLU A 353 12.30 11.14 -28.99
C GLU A 353 11.98 10.96 -30.47
N GLN A 354 10.70 10.77 -30.79
CA GLN A 354 10.17 10.88 -32.13
C GLN A 354 9.65 12.30 -32.33
N GLU A 355 10.31 12.99 -33.26
CA GLU A 355 9.98 14.27 -33.88
C GLU A 355 8.65 14.90 -33.42
N ARG A 356 8.72 16.14 -32.88
CA ARG A 356 7.57 16.96 -32.45
C ARG A 356 6.50 17.13 -33.55
N LYS A 357 5.67 16.12 -33.77
CA LYS A 357 4.49 16.19 -34.60
C LYS A 357 3.42 16.89 -33.79
N SER A 358 3.14 18.14 -34.19
CA SER A 358 2.07 18.95 -33.61
C SER A 358 0.77 18.16 -33.63
N TYR A 359 0.31 17.75 -32.43
CA TYR A 359 -0.98 17.10 -32.26
C TYR A 359 -2.07 18.10 -32.66
N LYS A 360 -2.84 17.76 -33.70
CA LYS A 360 -3.93 18.60 -34.19
C LYS A 360 -4.96 18.79 -33.08
N SER A 361 -5.26 20.03 -32.71
CA SER A 361 -6.29 20.32 -31.71
C SER A 361 -7.63 19.76 -32.17
N TYR A 362 -8.34 19.09 -31.27
CA TYR A 362 -9.67 18.53 -31.54
C TYR A 362 -10.72 19.61 -31.87
N VAL A 363 -10.45 20.86 -31.49
CA VAL A 363 -11.25 22.04 -31.81
C VAL A 363 -10.47 22.92 -32.81
N ASP A 364 -11.17 23.39 -33.84
CA ASP A 364 -10.62 24.34 -34.81
C ASP A 364 -10.76 25.78 -34.30
N PHE A 365 -9.61 26.41 -34.02
CA PHE A 365 -9.53 27.79 -33.54
C PHE A 365 -9.25 28.80 -34.66
N SER A 366 -9.23 28.40 -35.94
CA SER A 366 -8.93 29.30 -37.07
C SER A 366 -9.83 30.53 -37.10
N ASP A 367 -11.12 30.36 -36.78
CA ASP A 367 -12.12 31.43 -36.73
C ASP A 367 -11.87 32.43 -35.58
N TYR A 368 -11.34 31.94 -34.46
CA TYR A 368 -10.95 32.76 -33.33
C TYR A 368 -9.74 33.62 -33.68
N HIS A 369 -8.66 33.00 -34.17
CA HIS A 369 -7.43 33.73 -34.57
C HIS A 369 -7.69 34.76 -35.68
N ARG A 370 -8.58 34.45 -36.66
CA ARG A 370 -9.00 35.40 -37.68
C ARG A 370 -9.66 36.66 -37.09
N ARG A 371 -10.61 36.48 -36.16
CA ARG A 371 -11.31 37.61 -35.51
C ARG A 371 -10.38 38.40 -34.58
N VAL A 372 -9.44 37.74 -33.90
CA VAL A 372 -8.41 38.42 -33.09
C VAL A 372 -7.49 39.27 -33.99
N ALA A 373 -7.07 38.77 -35.15
CA ALA A 373 -6.25 39.53 -36.10
C ALA A 373 -7.00 40.75 -36.69
N GLU A 374 -8.30 40.61 -36.99
CA GLU A 374 -9.15 41.74 -37.39
C GLU A 374 -9.32 42.77 -36.27
N ALA A 375 -9.54 42.33 -35.03
CA ALA A 375 -9.60 43.21 -33.86
C ALA A 375 -8.27 43.94 -33.59
N ARG A 376 -7.12 43.30 -33.87
CA ARG A 376 -5.76 43.91 -33.77
C ARG A 376 -5.60 45.02 -34.81
N LYS A 377 -6.04 44.80 -36.05
CA LYS A 377 -6.06 45.83 -37.11
C LYS A 377 -7.02 46.99 -36.81
N LEU A 378 -8.14 46.73 -36.14
CA LEU A 378 -9.13 47.74 -35.76
C LEU A 378 -8.84 48.46 -34.43
N GLY A 379 -7.75 48.10 -33.74
CA GLY A 379 -7.35 48.72 -32.46
C GLY A 379 -8.33 48.48 -31.31
N LYS A 380 -9.15 47.42 -31.38
CA LYS A 380 -10.25 47.15 -30.42
C LYS A 380 -9.93 46.08 -29.35
N LEU A 381 -8.69 45.62 -29.25
CA LEU A 381 -8.31 44.69 -28.16
C LEU A 381 -8.30 45.40 -26.80
N PRO A 382 -8.80 44.74 -25.74
CA PRO A 382 -8.58 45.18 -24.35
C PRO A 382 -7.09 45.31 -24.04
N ARG A 383 -6.70 46.35 -23.29
CA ARG A 383 -5.31 46.51 -22.86
C ARG A 383 -4.97 45.48 -21.79
N GLY A 384 -3.84 44.79 -21.93
CA GLY A 384 -3.33 43.82 -20.96
C GLY A 384 -3.43 42.35 -21.39
N ILE A 385 -3.79 42.06 -22.64
CA ILE A 385 -3.76 40.70 -23.20
C ILE A 385 -2.88 40.72 -24.47
N ASP A 386 -1.66 40.22 -24.36
CA ASP A 386 -0.90 39.78 -25.53
C ASP A 386 -1.07 38.27 -25.68
N PHE A 387 -1.36 37.86 -26.92
CA PHE A 387 -1.34 36.48 -27.36
C PHE A 387 -0.18 36.36 -28.36
N ASP A 388 0.94 35.82 -27.90
CA ASP A 388 2.04 35.30 -28.73
C ASP A 388 1.93 33.77 -28.82
#